data_AF-A0A942NKJ6-F1
#
_entry.id   AF-A0A942NKJ6-F1
#
_cell.length_a   1.000
_cell.length_b   1.000
_cell.length_c   1.000
_cell.angle_alpha   90.00
_cell.angle_beta   90.00
_cell.angle_gamma   90.00
#
_symmetry.space_group_name_H-M   'P 1'
#
loop_
_entity.id
_entity.type
_entity.pdbx_description
1 polymer ?
#
loop_
_entity_poly.entity_id
_entity_poly.type
_entity_poly.pdbx_seq_one_letter_code
_entity_poly.pdbx_strand_id
1 'polypeptide(L)'
;MADCYLAEIRPFAGVNNRIPAGWHPCDGTLLPIAGHEALYSLLGTAFGGNGTTDFALPDLRGRLPIGSGLGTGLAVNRPYASGGGSEAVTLTL
;
A
#
# COMPACT_ATOMS: atom_id res chain seq x y z
N MET A 1 -17.01 13.99 -12.43
CA MET A 1 -15.57 13.69 -12.28
C MET A 1 -15.46 12.68 -11.16
N ALA A 2 -14.72 11.58 -11.34
CA ALA A 2 -14.46 10.66 -10.24
C ALA A 2 -13.61 11.43 -9.21
N ASP A 3 -14.20 11.74 -8.07
CA ASP A 3 -13.48 12.34 -6.95
C ASP A 3 -12.34 11.38 -6.59
N CYS A 4 -11.11 11.89 -6.56
CA CYS A 4 -9.95 11.10 -6.13
C CYS A 4 -9.79 11.38 -4.64
N TYR A 5 -10.02 10.36 -3.81
CA TYR A 5 -9.86 10.52 -2.38
C TYR A 5 -8.37 10.42 -2.01
N LEU A 6 -7.96 11.17 -0.98
CA LEU A 6 -6.62 11.04 -0.45
C LEU A 6 -6.42 9.63 0.11
N ALA A 7 -5.22 9.06 -0.07
CA ALA A 7 -4.87 7.67 0.24
C ALA A 7 -5.59 6.60 -0.62
N GLU A 8 -6.21 6.98 -1.74
CA GLU A 8 -6.72 6.00 -2.70
C GLU A 8 -5.58 5.29 -3.44
N ILE A 9 -5.72 3.98 -3.63
CA ILE A 9 -4.78 3.15 -4.40
C ILE A 9 -5.48 2.75 -5.70
N ARG A 10 -4.86 3.05 -6.85
CA ARG A 10 -5.36 2.65 -8.16
C ARG A 10 -4.31 1.87 -8.94
N PRO A 11 -4.70 0.77 -9.63
CA PRO A 11 -3.80 0.12 -10.57
C PRO A 11 -3.48 1.09 -11.70
N PHE A 12 -2.19 1.21 -12.03
CA PHE A 12 -1.70 2.10 -13.06
C PHE A 12 -0.93 1.28 -14.10
N ALA A 13 -1.34 1.36 -15.36
CA ALA A 13 -0.74 0.61 -16.47
C ALA A 13 0.50 1.29 -17.07
N GLY A 14 0.81 2.52 -16.68
CA GLY A 14 1.97 3.26 -17.17
C GLY A 14 3.27 2.89 -16.43
N VAL A 15 4.40 3.37 -16.95
CA VAL A 15 5.71 3.18 -16.31
C VAL A 15 5.85 4.06 -15.05
N ASN A 16 6.55 3.55 -14.03
CA ASN A 16 6.72 4.25 -12.73
C ASN A 16 7.28 5.68 -12.84
N ASN A 17 8.02 6.02 -13.90
CA ASN A 17 8.57 7.36 -14.12
C ASN A 17 7.58 8.33 -14.81
N ARG A 18 6.33 7.91 -15.06
CA ARG A 18 5.28 8.74 -15.68
C ARG A 18 4.00 8.77 -14.82
N ILE A 19 4.18 8.75 -13.51
CA ILE A 19 3.09 8.88 -12.56
C ILE A 19 2.61 10.34 -12.58
N PRO A 20 1.29 10.58 -12.70
CA PRO A 20 0.74 11.93 -12.70
C PRO A 20 1.02 12.65 -11.38
N ALA A 21 1.14 13.98 -11.44
CA ALA A 21 1.35 14.80 -10.24
C ALA A 21 0.26 14.54 -9.18
N GLY A 22 0.67 14.50 -7.91
CA GLY A 22 -0.21 14.18 -6.78
C GLY A 22 -0.38 12.68 -6.49
N TRP A 23 0.25 11.81 -7.29
CA TRP A 23 0.29 10.37 -7.05
C TRP A 23 1.72 9.91 -6.78
N HIS A 24 1.84 8.88 -5.95
CA HIS A 24 3.11 8.22 -5.68
C HIS A 24 3.00 6.72 -6.00
N PRO A 25 4.08 6.07 -6.46
CA PRO A 25 4.10 4.63 -6.63
C PRO A 25 3.94 3.94 -5.28
N CYS A 26 3.23 2.81 -5.26
CA CYS A 26 3.19 1.91 -4.11
C CYS A 26 4.40 0.95 -4.15
N ASP A 27 5.59 1.46 -3.89
CA ASP A 27 6.87 0.74 -3.95
C ASP A 27 7.62 0.66 -2.61
N GLY A 28 6.98 1.05 -1.51
CA GLY A 28 7.60 1.06 -0.19
C GLY A 28 8.49 2.27 0.11
N THR A 29 8.48 3.30 -0.74
CA THR A 29 9.28 4.51 -0.51
C THR A 29 8.92 5.23 0.79
N LEU A 30 9.94 5.77 1.46
CA LEU A 30 9.78 6.63 2.63
C LEU A 30 9.52 8.06 2.17
N LEU A 31 8.44 8.65 2.66
CA LEU A 31 8.07 10.04 2.44
C LEU A 31 8.19 10.83 3.74
N PRO A 32 8.66 12.09 3.66
CA PRO A 32 8.64 12.99 4.81
C PRO A 32 7.20 13.33 5.18
N ILE A 33 6.91 13.32 6.48
CA ILE A 33 5.61 13.76 7.01
C ILE A 33 5.38 15.24 6.69
N ALA A 34 6.44 16.04 6.77
CA ALA A 34 6.41 17.44 6.36
C ALA A 34 6.01 17.55 4.87
N GLY A 35 4.88 18.21 4.60
CA GLY A 35 4.30 18.34 3.26
C GLY A 35 3.33 17.22 2.86
N HIS A 36 3.20 16.15 3.66
CA HIS A 36 2.29 15.02 3.42
C HIS A 36 1.45 14.68 4.67
N GLU A 37 1.22 15.65 5.56
CA GLU A 37 0.55 15.45 6.85
C GLU A 37 -0.85 14.82 6.70
N ALA A 38 -1.61 15.25 5.70
CA ALA A 38 -2.94 14.70 5.43
C ALA A 38 -2.87 13.22 5.00
N LEU A 39 -1.85 12.83 4.23
CA LEU A 39 -1.65 11.45 3.81
C LEU A 39 -1.17 10.60 5.01
N TYR A 40 -0.25 11.14 5.80
CA TYR A 40 0.22 10.50 7.04
C TYR A 40 -0.92 10.28 8.05
N SER A 41 -1.84 11.23 8.19
CA SER A 41 -3.00 11.06 9.10
C SER A 41 -3.91 9.89 8.72
N LEU A 42 -3.88 9.43 7.46
CA LEU A 42 -4.68 8.30 6.98
C LEU A 42 -3.91 6.98 7.04
N LEU A 43 -2.64 6.97 6.60
CA LEU A 43 -1.82 5.75 6.54
C LEU A 43 -1.10 5.43 7.86
N GLY A 44 -0.70 6.47 8.61
CA GLY A 44 0.18 6.36 9.76
C GLY A 44 1.53 5.73 9.40
N THR A 45 2.06 4.92 10.31
CA THR A 45 3.29 4.13 10.13
C THR A 45 3.02 2.67 9.79
N ALA A 46 1.81 2.33 9.35
CA ALA A 46 1.39 0.94 9.16
C ALA A 46 2.25 0.18 8.14
N PHE A 47 2.84 0.89 7.19
CA PHE A 47 3.74 0.32 6.17
C PHE A 47 5.23 0.56 6.47
N GLY A 48 5.57 1.21 7.60
CA GLY A 48 6.94 1.54 8.01
C GLY A 48 7.18 3.03 8.23
N GLY A 49 8.45 3.39 8.40
CA GLY A 49 8.91 4.73 8.78
C GLY A 49 8.93 4.93 10.30
N ASN A 50 9.45 6.09 10.73
CA ASN A 50 9.62 6.38 12.16
C ASN A 50 8.44 7.13 12.81
N GLY A 51 7.45 7.55 12.03
CA GLY A 51 6.22 8.22 12.53
C GLY A 51 6.44 9.61 13.13
N THR A 52 7.65 10.16 13.01
CA THR A 52 8.03 11.45 13.57
C THR A 52 8.53 12.39 12.47
N THR A 53 9.37 11.89 11.58
CA THR A 53 9.85 12.63 10.41
C THR A 53 9.40 12.01 9.09
N ASP A 54 9.16 10.70 9.07
CA ASP A 54 8.87 9.93 7.87
C ASP A 54 7.88 8.79 8.10
N PHE A 55 7.22 8.42 7.01
CA PHE A 55 6.31 7.28 6.92
C PHE A 55 6.54 6.57 5.58
N ALA A 56 6.27 5.28 5.52
CA ALA A 56 6.41 4.50 4.29
C ALA A 56 5.08 4.38 3.54
N LEU A 57 5.17 4.35 2.21
CA LEU A 57 4.07 3.94 1.35
C LEU A 57 3.91 2.41 1.34
N PRO A 58 2.75 1.87 0.93
CA PRO A 58 2.59 0.44 0.69
C PRO A 58 3.57 -0.04 -0.38
N ASP A 59 4.13 -1.24 -0.23
CA ASP A 59 4.86 -1.93 -1.30
C ASP A 59 3.95 -2.99 -1.94
N LEU A 60 3.47 -2.68 -3.16
CA LEU A 60 2.60 -3.55 -3.94
C LEU A 60 3.32 -4.19 -5.14
N ARG A 61 4.64 -4.09 -5.23
CA ARG A 61 5.41 -4.76 -6.29
C ARG A 61 5.32 -6.27 -6.10
N GLY A 62 4.84 -6.98 -7.13
CA GLY A 62 4.60 -8.43 -7.07
C GLY A 62 3.38 -8.84 -6.22
N ARG A 63 2.60 -7.88 -5.71
CA ARG A 63 1.51 -8.13 -4.75
C ARG A 63 0.19 -7.53 -5.22
N LEU A 64 -0.91 -8.16 -4.81
CA LEU A 64 -2.25 -7.63 -5.04
C LEU A 64 -2.85 -7.14 -3.71
N PRO A 65 -3.41 -5.92 -3.65
CA PRO A 65 -4.16 -5.48 -2.48
C PRO A 65 -5.43 -6.31 -2.32
N ILE A 66 -5.74 -6.65 -1.08
CA ILE A 66 -6.92 -7.42 -0.68
C ILE A 66 -7.58 -6.74 0.51
N GLY A 67 -8.90 -6.90 0.67
CA GLY A 67 -9.62 -6.34 1.80
C GLY A 67 -9.09 -6.87 3.14
N SER A 68 -8.97 -5.97 4.12
CA SER A 68 -8.65 -6.32 5.50
C SER A 68 -9.87 -6.88 6.24
N GLY A 69 -9.62 -7.71 7.25
CA GLY A 69 -10.64 -8.28 8.12
C GLY A 69 -10.84 -9.78 7.92
N LEU A 70 -11.90 -10.28 8.55
CA LEU A 70 -12.33 -11.66 8.43
C LEU A 70 -13.33 -11.77 7.28
N GLY A 71 -12.92 -12.40 6.18
CA GLY A 71 -13.83 -12.73 5.09
C GLY A 71 -14.74 -13.89 5.45
N THR A 72 -15.98 -13.88 4.96
CA THR A 72 -16.92 -15.00 5.11
C THR A 72 -16.34 -16.28 4.52
N GLY A 73 -16.17 -17.32 5.33
CA GLY A 73 -15.56 -18.59 4.90
C GLY A 73 -14.03 -18.65 5.00
N LEU A 74 -13.37 -17.60 5.52
CA LEU A 74 -11.94 -17.62 5.81
C LEU A 74 -11.70 -17.91 7.30
N ALA A 75 -10.77 -18.82 7.59
CA ALA A 75 -10.38 -19.15 8.97
C ALA A 75 -9.41 -18.13 9.60
N VAL A 76 -8.84 -17.22 8.80
CA VAL A 76 -7.78 -16.30 9.21
C VAL A 76 -8.23 -14.85 9.00
N ASN A 77 -8.14 -14.05 10.08
CA ASN A 77 -8.32 -12.60 10.01
C ASN A 77 -7.10 -11.95 9.36
N ARG A 78 -7.31 -11.05 8.38
CA ARG A 78 -6.21 -10.32 7.70
C ARG A 78 -6.12 -8.89 8.24
N PRO A 79 -5.20 -8.59 9.17
CA PRO A 79 -5.07 -7.24 9.69
C PRO A 79 -4.65 -6.24 8.61
N TYR A 80 -5.00 -4.98 8.81
CA TYR A 80 -4.56 -3.89 7.95
C TYR A 80 -3.02 -3.86 7.87
N ALA A 81 -2.50 -3.56 6.66
CA ALA A 81 -1.07 -3.50 6.35
C ALA A 81 -0.27 -4.80 6.59
N SER A 82 -0.93 -5.97 6.71
CA SER A 82 -0.21 -7.26 6.74
C SER A 82 0.15 -7.74 5.34
N GLY A 83 1.41 -8.14 5.15
CA GLY A 83 1.85 -8.86 3.95
C GLY A 83 1.61 -10.36 4.06
N GLY A 84 1.32 -11.02 2.94
CA GLY A 84 1.18 -12.48 2.85
C GLY A 84 1.18 -12.96 1.40
N GLY A 85 1.14 -14.28 1.21
CA GLY A 85 1.22 -14.92 -0.11
C GLY A 85 2.63 -15.41 -0.46
N SER A 86 2.72 -16.28 -1.46
CA SER A 86 3.98 -16.77 -2.03
C SER A 86 3.97 -16.49 -3.53
N GLU A 87 5.00 -15.84 -4.05
CA GLU A 87 5.13 -15.54 -5.49
C GLU A 87 5.55 -16.78 -6.29
N ALA A 88 6.19 -17.75 -5.65
CA ALA A 88 6.56 -19.03 -6.24
C ALA A 88 6.00 -20.18 -5.40
N VAL A 89 5.29 -21.10 -6.06
CA VAL A 89 4.85 -22.37 -5.47
C VAL A 89 5.49 -23.49 -6.26
N THR A 90 6.52 -24.11 -5.69
CA THR A 90 7.15 -25.28 -6.30
C THR A 90 6.30 -26.50 -5.99
N LEU A 91 5.81 -27.18 -7.02
CA LEU A 91 5.08 -28.44 -6.86
C LEU A 91 6.08 -29.56 -6.59
N THR A 92 6.07 -30.10 -5.37
CA THR A 92 6.74 -31.36 -5.05
C THR A 92 5.84 -32.52 -5.45
N LEU A 93 6.39 -33.42 -6.28
CA LEU A 93 5.79 -34.71 -6.64
C LEU A 93 5.79 -35.68 -5.47
#